data_AF-A0AAV3Q1U0-F1
#
_entry.id   AF-A0AAV3Q1U0-F1
#
_cell.length_a   1.000
_cell.length_b   1.000
_cell.length_c   1.000
_cell.angle_alpha   90.00
_cell.angle_beta   90.00
_cell.angle_gamma   90.00
#
_symmetry.space_group_name_H-M   'P 1'
#
loop_
_entity.id
_entity.type
_entity.pdbx_description
1 polymer ?
#
loop_
_entity_poly.entity_id
_entity_poly.type
_entity_poly.pdbx_seq_one_letter_code
_entity_poly.pdbx_strand_id
1 'polypeptide(L)'
;MGKKKERSVNVSGKPKHSLDVNRDGKKIKKGGGGGGASSDGKRTAATVRRLKMYNTRPKRDNKGHILKHDLQSSELPSTRIQPDRRWFENTRVVNQKELEFFREELQLRLSSNYSVLLKERKIPISLLNDHQKQARVHLLDTQPFADAFGPKNKRKRPNLVASDYEALLKKADSSQDAFEKKHVDSPSTDGNEDGFRDLVRHTMFEKGQSKRIWGELYKVIDSSDVVVQVLDARDPQGTRCYHLERHLKEHCKHKHMVFLLNKCDLVPAWATKGWLRVLSKEYPTLAFHASINKSFGKGSLMSVLRQFARLKSDKQAISVGFVGYPNVGKSSVINTLRTKNVCKVAPIPGETKVWQYITLTKRIFLIDCPGVVYQNNDSETDIVLKGVVRVTNLHDASEHIGEVLQRVKKEHLQRAYKIKDWVDENDFLLQLCKSSGKLLKGGEPDFMTVAKMVLHDWQRGKIPFFVTPPKLEDDLSEEPLSEEAKDKVPEEEKVVDSDEAAAARKAIADVVLAQQLKDVPIQEDLFSENELKGDEDVVE
;
A
#
# COMPACT_ATOMS: atom_id res chain seq x y z
N MET A 1 63.47 9.95 -8.78
CA MET A 1 62.06 9.57 -9.04
C MET A 1 61.57 8.64 -7.94
N GLY A 2 60.94 9.17 -6.88
CA GLY A 2 60.42 8.35 -5.78
C GLY A 2 59.04 7.81 -6.12
N LYS A 3 58.90 6.50 -6.32
CA LYS A 3 57.61 5.81 -6.44
C LYS A 3 56.81 6.03 -5.15
N LYS A 4 55.77 6.88 -5.19
CA LYS A 4 54.77 6.93 -4.13
C LYS A 4 54.03 5.58 -4.12
N LYS A 5 54.27 4.78 -3.08
CA LYS A 5 53.45 3.61 -2.76
C LYS A 5 52.00 4.08 -2.59
N GLU A 6 51.12 3.68 -3.49
CA GLU A 6 49.68 3.81 -3.30
C GLU A 6 49.30 3.05 -2.02
N ARG A 7 48.62 3.75 -1.10
CA ARG A 7 48.08 3.12 0.09
C ARG A 7 46.95 2.20 -0.34
N SER A 8 47.07 0.92 -0.01
CA SER A 8 46.01 -0.08 -0.16
C SER A 8 44.72 0.46 0.48
N VAL A 9 43.71 0.69 -0.36
CA VAL A 9 42.36 1.01 0.09
C VAL A 9 41.83 -0.24 0.78
N ASN A 10 41.32 -0.10 2.02
CA ASN A 10 40.66 -1.20 2.71
C ASN A 10 39.53 -1.75 1.83
N VAL A 11 39.73 -2.97 1.31
CA VAL A 11 38.74 -3.73 0.53
C VAL A 11 37.66 -4.35 1.45
N SER A 12 37.84 -4.31 2.78
CA SER A 12 36.79 -4.66 3.73
C SER A 12 35.81 -3.49 3.93
N GLY A 13 34.80 -3.47 3.06
CA GLY A 13 33.71 -2.50 3.09
C GLY A 13 32.94 -2.52 4.42
N LYS A 14 33.09 -1.44 5.19
CA LYS A 14 32.01 -0.71 5.90
C LYS A 14 32.69 0.45 6.66
N PRO A 15 32.65 1.70 6.16
CA PRO A 15 33.13 2.83 6.94
C PRO A 15 32.24 3.00 8.17
N LYS A 16 32.77 2.69 9.36
CA LYS A 16 32.08 2.89 10.64
C LYS A 16 31.75 4.37 10.81
N HIS A 17 30.46 4.68 10.71
CA HIS A 17 29.93 6.04 10.68
C HIS A 17 29.63 6.54 12.11
N SER A 18 29.45 7.85 12.33
CA SER A 18 29.13 8.40 13.66
C SER A 18 27.75 8.01 14.20
N LEU A 19 26.92 7.33 13.39
CA LEU A 19 25.62 6.76 13.77
C LEU A 19 25.67 5.23 13.92
N ASP A 20 26.84 4.61 13.76
CA ASP A 20 27.04 3.18 13.93
C ASP A 20 26.83 2.82 15.41
N VAL A 21 25.92 1.87 15.65
CA VAL A 21 25.52 1.42 17.01
C VAL A 21 26.64 0.59 17.64
N ASN A 22 27.48 -0.06 16.81
CA ASN A 22 28.61 -0.90 17.24
C ASN A 22 29.91 -0.09 17.42
N ARG A 23 29.79 1.19 17.80
CA ARG A 23 30.95 2.01 18.15
C ARG A 23 31.39 1.63 19.57
N ASP A 24 32.48 0.86 19.67
CA ASP A 24 33.19 0.71 20.94
C ASP A 24 33.64 2.08 21.44
N GLY A 25 33.02 2.53 22.52
CA GLY A 25 33.45 3.70 23.27
C GLY A 25 34.76 3.38 23.97
N LYS A 26 35.87 3.33 23.23
CA LYS A 26 37.20 3.14 23.81
C LYS A 26 37.51 4.38 24.66
N LYS A 27 37.23 4.28 25.97
CA LYS A 27 37.79 5.17 27.00
C LYS A 27 39.30 5.11 26.85
N ILE A 28 39.89 6.18 26.33
CA ILE A 28 41.34 6.36 26.35
C ILE A 28 41.72 6.46 27.84
N LYS A 29 42.44 5.46 28.35
CA LYS A 29 43.02 5.50 29.70
C LYS A 29 43.86 6.76 29.83
N LYS A 30 43.57 7.59 30.84
CA LYS A 30 44.41 8.72 31.26
C LYS A 30 45.77 8.17 31.69
N GLY A 31 46.79 8.35 30.85
CA GLY A 31 48.19 8.45 31.28
C GLY A 31 48.46 9.92 31.61
N GLY A 32 49.01 10.17 32.81
CA GLY A 32 49.09 11.48 33.45
C GLY A 32 49.88 12.56 32.71
N GLY A 33 49.61 13.80 33.10
CA GLY A 33 50.28 15.01 32.62
C GLY A 33 49.28 16.16 32.50
N GLY A 34 49.37 17.12 33.41
CA GLY A 34 48.40 18.20 33.60
C GLY A 34 48.19 19.11 32.39
N GLY A 35 47.00 19.72 32.37
CA GLY A 35 46.57 20.68 31.35
C GLY A 35 45.09 20.46 31.04
N GLY A 36 44.22 21.30 31.61
CA GLY A 36 42.79 21.30 31.33
C GLY A 36 42.53 21.66 29.87
N ALA A 37 42.49 20.64 29.00
CA ALA A 37 41.97 20.75 27.65
C ALA A 37 40.59 20.09 27.62
N SER A 38 39.59 20.90 27.27
CA SER A 38 38.26 20.44 26.92
C SER A 38 38.34 19.22 26.01
N SER A 39 37.62 18.15 26.35
CA SER A 39 37.51 16.94 25.54
C SER A 39 36.67 17.24 24.29
N ASP A 40 37.23 17.99 23.37
CA ASP A 40 36.58 18.38 22.13
C ASP A 40 36.50 17.14 21.25
N GLY A 41 35.32 16.51 21.22
CA GLY A 41 35.05 15.25 20.52
C GLY A 41 35.13 15.42 19.01
N LYS A 42 36.36 15.50 18.47
CA LYS A 42 36.62 15.75 17.05
C LYS A 42 36.00 14.64 16.18
N ARG A 43 35.29 15.07 15.13
CA ARG A 43 34.66 14.20 14.11
C ARG A 43 35.74 13.38 13.39
N THR A 44 35.43 12.13 13.01
CA THR A 44 36.39 11.28 12.26
C THR A 44 36.65 11.86 10.87
N ALA A 45 37.81 11.54 10.28
CA ALA A 45 38.15 11.97 8.92
C ALA A 45 37.12 11.54 7.85
N ALA A 46 36.44 10.40 8.04
CA ALA A 46 35.35 9.97 7.16
C ALA A 46 34.11 10.86 7.30
N THR A 47 33.70 11.16 8.54
CA THR A 47 32.58 12.09 8.81
C THR A 47 32.88 13.49 8.28
N VAL A 48 34.11 13.98 8.44
CA VAL A 48 34.54 15.28 7.90
C VAL A 48 34.44 15.29 6.38
N ARG A 49 34.94 14.27 5.68
CA ARG A 49 34.83 14.17 4.22
C ARG A 49 33.38 14.19 3.74
N ARG A 50 32.51 13.41 4.38
CA ARG A 50 31.09 13.37 4.00
C ARG A 50 30.38 14.70 4.26
N LEU A 51 30.64 15.36 5.39
CA LEU A 51 30.02 16.67 5.66
C LEU A 51 30.53 17.75 4.71
N LYS A 52 31.81 17.67 4.29
CA LYS A 52 32.36 18.57 3.26
C LYS A 52 31.63 18.45 1.92
N MET A 53 31.07 17.28 1.59
CA MET A 53 30.29 17.06 0.35
C MET A 53 29.13 18.05 0.20
N TYR A 54 28.39 18.36 1.26
CA TYR A 54 27.26 19.30 1.18
C TYR A 54 27.69 20.75 0.90
N ASN A 55 28.98 21.05 1.08
CA ASN A 55 29.54 22.39 0.94
C ASN A 55 30.46 22.55 -0.28
N THR A 56 30.57 21.53 -1.15
CA THR A 56 31.43 21.61 -2.34
C THR A 56 30.84 22.59 -3.35
N ARG A 57 31.66 23.55 -3.80
CA ARG A 57 31.33 24.55 -4.82
C ARG A 57 32.50 24.64 -5.82
N PRO A 58 32.26 25.09 -7.06
CA PRO A 58 33.34 25.34 -8.00
C PRO A 58 34.29 26.41 -7.42
N LYS A 59 35.58 26.12 -7.42
CA LYS A 59 36.62 27.07 -7.02
C LYS A 59 36.99 27.92 -8.22
N ARG A 60 37.06 29.24 -8.04
CA ARG A 60 37.39 30.20 -9.09
C ARG A 60 38.59 31.06 -8.71
N ASP A 61 39.30 31.57 -9.71
CA ASP A 61 40.30 32.62 -9.52
C ASP A 61 39.63 34.00 -9.36
N ASN A 62 40.41 35.05 -9.12
CA ASN A 62 39.90 36.43 -9.01
C ASN A 62 39.33 36.97 -10.32
N LYS A 63 39.68 36.36 -11.47
CA LYS A 63 39.17 36.72 -12.80
C LYS A 63 37.88 35.97 -13.16
N GLY A 64 37.41 35.05 -12.30
CA GLY A 64 36.20 34.26 -12.49
C GLY A 64 36.38 32.91 -13.20
N HIS A 65 37.61 32.52 -13.58
CA HIS A 65 37.90 31.23 -14.21
C HIS A 65 37.79 30.09 -13.20
N ILE A 66 37.15 28.99 -13.60
CA ILE A 66 36.97 27.80 -12.76
C ILE A 66 38.30 27.03 -12.68
N LEU A 67 38.86 26.94 -11.48
CA LEU A 67 40.07 26.17 -11.18
C LEU A 67 39.77 24.71 -10.89
N LYS A 68 38.65 24.42 -10.21
CA LYS A 68 38.25 23.07 -9.84
C LYS A 68 36.76 22.96 -9.61
N HIS A 69 36.13 21.97 -10.23
CA HIS A 69 34.76 21.54 -9.94
C HIS A 69 34.69 20.02 -9.88
N ASP A 70 34.26 19.48 -8.74
CA ASP A 70 34.12 18.03 -8.58
C ASP A 70 32.98 17.50 -9.48
N LEU A 71 33.21 16.35 -10.15
CA LEU A 71 32.25 15.65 -11.04
C LEU A 71 31.76 16.44 -12.28
N GLN A 72 32.47 17.52 -12.65
CA GLN A 72 32.17 18.35 -13.82
C GLN A 72 33.47 18.67 -14.58
N SER A 73 34.28 17.65 -14.85
CA SER A 73 35.47 17.78 -15.69
C SER A 73 35.07 17.98 -17.14
N SER A 74 35.64 18.99 -17.80
CA SER A 74 35.49 19.23 -19.24
C SER A 74 36.40 18.36 -20.10
N GLU A 75 37.36 17.65 -19.50
CA GLU A 75 38.27 16.75 -20.18
C GLU A 75 37.56 15.48 -20.64
N LEU A 76 37.67 15.15 -21.93
CA LEU A 76 37.13 13.92 -22.49
C LEU A 76 38.04 12.74 -22.14
N PRO A 77 37.54 11.66 -21.52
CA PRO A 77 38.34 10.49 -21.24
C PRO A 77 38.63 9.70 -22.52
N SER A 78 39.71 8.91 -22.52
CA SER A 78 39.93 7.91 -23.57
C SER A 78 38.88 6.81 -23.45
N THR A 79 38.10 6.59 -24.51
CA THR A 79 36.98 5.64 -24.54
C THR A 79 37.33 4.30 -25.21
N ARG A 80 38.62 4.04 -25.51
CA ARG A 80 39.03 2.79 -26.17
C ARG A 80 38.83 1.58 -25.25
N ILE A 81 38.04 0.60 -25.71
CA ILE A 81 37.90 -0.70 -25.04
C ILE A 81 39.03 -1.61 -25.54
N GLN A 82 39.79 -2.18 -24.62
CA GLN A 82 40.86 -3.11 -24.95
C GLN A 82 40.27 -4.44 -25.48
N PRO A 83 40.75 -4.98 -26.61
CA PRO A 83 40.35 -6.30 -27.06
C PRO A 83 40.80 -7.35 -26.04
N ASP A 84 39.87 -8.18 -25.57
CA ASP A 84 40.10 -9.27 -24.63
C ASP A 84 39.28 -10.50 -25.09
N ARG A 85 39.84 -11.70 -24.97
CA ARG A 85 39.15 -12.95 -25.33
C ARG A 85 37.98 -13.22 -24.37
N ARG A 86 38.08 -12.73 -23.13
CA ARG A 86 37.06 -12.90 -22.08
C ARG A 86 35.70 -12.31 -22.44
N TRP A 87 35.64 -11.36 -23.37
CA TRP A 87 34.37 -10.80 -23.86
C TRP A 87 33.50 -11.84 -24.56
N PHE A 88 34.12 -12.89 -25.13
CA PHE A 88 33.45 -13.91 -25.92
C PHE A 88 33.25 -15.22 -25.15
N GLU A 89 33.68 -15.28 -23.90
CA GLU A 89 33.45 -16.44 -23.02
C GLU A 89 32.11 -16.31 -22.28
N ASN A 90 31.50 -17.46 -21.97
CA ASN A 90 30.25 -17.49 -21.21
C ASN A 90 30.49 -16.96 -19.78
N THR A 91 29.87 -15.82 -19.46
CA THR A 91 30.05 -15.16 -18.15
C THR A 91 29.23 -15.80 -17.02
N ARG A 92 28.11 -16.44 -17.35
CA ARG A 92 27.23 -17.17 -16.41
C ARG A 92 26.70 -18.42 -17.08
N VAL A 93 26.92 -19.58 -16.46
CA VAL A 93 26.39 -20.88 -16.88
C VAL A 93 25.66 -21.49 -15.69
N VAL A 94 24.51 -22.13 -15.93
CA VAL A 94 23.71 -22.81 -14.91
C VAL A 94 23.41 -24.22 -15.40
N ASN A 95 23.57 -25.22 -14.52
CA ASN A 95 23.24 -26.60 -14.85
C ASN A 95 21.73 -26.84 -14.84
N GLN A 96 21.23 -27.69 -15.73
CA GLN A 96 19.79 -27.95 -15.86
C GLN A 96 19.17 -28.51 -14.56
N LYS A 97 19.83 -29.47 -13.90
CA LYS A 97 19.35 -30.07 -12.64
C LYS A 97 19.27 -29.05 -11.51
N GLU A 98 20.26 -28.15 -11.44
CA GLU A 98 20.27 -27.07 -10.44
C GLU A 98 19.16 -26.06 -10.70
N LEU A 99 18.83 -25.81 -11.97
CA LEU A 99 17.76 -24.92 -12.38
C LEU A 99 16.37 -25.50 -12.06
N GLU A 100 16.17 -26.79 -12.26
CA GLU A 100 14.94 -27.50 -11.88
C GLU A 100 14.73 -27.47 -10.37
N PHE A 101 15.75 -27.87 -9.60
CA PHE A 101 15.74 -27.79 -8.13
C PHE A 101 15.44 -26.35 -7.64
N PHE A 102 16.09 -25.36 -8.25
CA PHE A 102 15.88 -23.96 -7.93
C PHE A 102 14.45 -23.48 -8.24
N ARG A 103 13.83 -23.96 -9.33
CA ARG A 103 12.44 -23.64 -9.68
C ARG A 103 11.47 -24.20 -8.63
N GLU A 104 11.65 -25.45 -8.24
CA GLU A 104 10.82 -26.12 -7.24
C GLU A 104 10.91 -25.43 -5.87
N GLU A 105 12.12 -25.19 -5.37
CA GLU A 105 12.31 -24.51 -4.08
C GLU A 105 11.73 -23.10 -4.09
N LEU A 106 11.95 -22.34 -5.17
CA LEU A 106 11.48 -20.96 -5.21
C LEU A 106 9.95 -20.89 -5.34
N GLN A 107 9.33 -21.82 -6.04
CA GLN A 107 7.87 -21.93 -6.11
C GLN A 107 7.26 -22.27 -4.74
N LEU A 108 7.86 -23.22 -4.01
CA LEU A 108 7.45 -23.57 -2.65
C LEU A 108 7.61 -22.42 -1.66
N ARG A 109 8.64 -21.56 -1.83
CA ARG A 109 8.86 -20.41 -0.95
C ARG A 109 7.97 -19.23 -1.32
N LEU A 110 7.81 -18.91 -2.61
CA LEU A 110 6.98 -17.80 -3.07
C LEU A 110 5.48 -18.01 -2.83
N SER A 111 5.02 -19.25 -2.68
CA SER A 111 3.63 -19.52 -2.30
C SER A 111 3.29 -19.01 -0.90
N SER A 112 4.29 -18.89 -0.01
CA SER A 112 4.11 -18.31 1.32
C SER A 112 4.30 -16.79 1.30
N ASN A 113 3.23 -16.06 1.63
CA ASN A 113 3.23 -14.59 1.68
C ASN A 113 4.06 -13.98 2.83
N TYR A 114 4.55 -14.82 3.75
CA TYR A 114 5.45 -14.43 4.83
C TYR A 114 6.93 -14.68 4.49
N SER A 115 7.22 -15.32 3.36
CA SER A 115 8.58 -15.55 2.91
C SER A 115 9.12 -14.30 2.20
N VAL A 116 10.42 -14.05 2.37
CA VAL A 116 11.07 -12.84 1.87
C VAL A 116 12.37 -13.18 1.17
N LEU A 117 12.49 -12.79 -0.10
CA LEU A 117 13.74 -12.86 -0.87
C LEU A 117 14.62 -11.64 -0.56
N LEU A 118 15.80 -11.88 0.02
CA LEU A 118 16.71 -10.80 0.43
C LEU A 118 17.66 -10.33 -0.67
N LYS A 119 18.13 -11.24 -1.53
CA LYS A 119 19.22 -10.99 -2.51
C LYS A 119 18.80 -11.29 -3.95
N GLU A 120 17.64 -10.80 -4.37
CA GLU A 120 17.09 -11.04 -5.72
C GLU A 120 18.06 -10.69 -6.85
N ARG A 121 18.86 -9.63 -6.72
CA ARG A 121 19.78 -9.17 -7.78
C ARG A 121 20.85 -10.20 -8.19
N LYS A 122 21.15 -11.17 -7.32
CA LYS A 122 22.13 -12.23 -7.62
C LYS A 122 21.50 -13.46 -8.27
N ILE A 123 20.17 -13.54 -8.26
CA ILE A 123 19.41 -14.74 -8.60
C ILE A 123 18.82 -14.57 -10.01
N PRO A 124 18.87 -15.60 -10.89
CA PRO A 124 18.34 -15.52 -12.24
C PRO A 124 16.80 -15.68 -12.26
N ILE A 125 16.07 -14.71 -11.72
CA ILE A 125 14.59 -14.75 -11.58
C ILE A 125 13.86 -14.84 -12.93
N SER A 126 14.51 -14.40 -14.02
CA SER A 126 13.92 -14.45 -15.37
C SER A 126 13.74 -15.88 -15.88
N LEU A 127 14.53 -16.83 -15.38
CA LEU A 127 14.46 -18.25 -15.78
C LEU A 127 13.30 -18.99 -15.12
N LEU A 128 12.52 -18.33 -14.26
CA LEU A 128 11.41 -18.94 -13.53
C LEU A 128 10.07 -18.82 -14.26
N ASN A 129 9.89 -17.74 -15.02
CA ASN A 129 8.64 -17.48 -15.73
C ASN A 129 8.74 -18.06 -17.15
N ASP A 130 8.51 -19.36 -17.30
CA ASP A 130 8.14 -19.88 -18.61
C ASP A 130 6.71 -19.38 -18.88
N HIS A 131 6.59 -18.35 -19.71
CA HIS A 131 5.29 -17.97 -20.24
C HIS A 131 4.72 -19.22 -20.91
N GLN A 132 3.66 -19.81 -20.33
CA GLN A 132 2.85 -20.78 -21.06
C GLN A 132 2.33 -20.04 -22.29
N LYS A 133 3.03 -20.22 -23.41
CA LYS A 133 2.62 -19.71 -24.71
C LYS A 133 1.35 -20.47 -25.07
N GLN A 134 0.20 -20.03 -24.58
CA GLN A 134 -1.03 -20.19 -25.35
C GLN A 134 -0.89 -19.27 -26.56
N ALA A 135 -0.05 -19.69 -27.50
CA ALA A 135 0.03 -19.08 -28.81
C ALA A 135 -1.29 -19.40 -29.49
N ARG A 136 -2.28 -18.52 -29.34
CA ARG A 136 -3.29 -18.37 -30.39
C ARG A 136 -2.49 -18.26 -31.68
N VAL A 137 -2.66 -19.22 -32.58
CA VAL A 137 -1.95 -19.26 -33.86
C VAL A 137 -2.09 -17.89 -34.50
N HIS A 138 -0.96 -17.27 -34.87
CA HIS A 138 -0.97 -15.93 -35.46
C HIS A 138 -1.62 -16.01 -36.85
N LEU A 139 -2.94 -15.77 -36.90
CA LEU A 139 -3.77 -15.98 -38.10
C LEU A 139 -3.24 -15.21 -39.31
N LEU A 140 -2.61 -14.05 -39.08
CA LEU A 140 -2.04 -13.19 -40.11
C LEU A 140 -0.88 -13.84 -40.88
N ASP A 141 -0.18 -14.82 -40.30
CA ASP A 141 0.88 -15.56 -40.99
C ASP A 141 0.29 -16.49 -42.08
N THR A 142 -0.97 -16.91 -41.88
CA THR A 142 -1.68 -17.81 -42.80
C THR A 142 -2.65 -17.07 -43.71
N GLN A 143 -3.27 -15.98 -43.23
CA GLN A 143 -4.28 -15.20 -43.96
C GLN A 143 -4.03 -13.69 -43.74
N PRO A 144 -3.20 -13.06 -44.59
CA PRO A 144 -3.07 -11.60 -44.61
C PRO A 144 -4.41 -10.91 -44.93
N PHE A 145 -4.62 -9.70 -44.43
CA PHE A 145 -5.88 -8.97 -44.60
C PHE A 145 -6.33 -8.82 -46.05
N ALA A 146 -5.40 -8.54 -46.97
CA ALA A 146 -5.70 -8.40 -48.40
C ALA A 146 -6.22 -9.70 -49.05
N ASP A 147 -5.78 -10.85 -48.54
CA ASP A 147 -6.18 -12.17 -49.01
C ASP A 147 -7.49 -12.64 -48.33
N ALA A 148 -7.86 -12.06 -47.18
CA ALA A 148 -9.09 -12.37 -46.45
C ALA A 148 -10.30 -11.51 -46.89
N PHE A 149 -10.08 -10.23 -47.22
CA PHE A 149 -11.13 -9.30 -47.64
C PHE A 149 -10.58 -8.20 -48.57
N GLY A 150 -11.38 -7.76 -49.56
CA GLY A 150 -11.02 -6.72 -50.53
C GLY A 150 -10.96 -7.20 -51.98
N PRO A 151 -10.49 -6.35 -52.92
CA PRO A 151 -10.52 -6.66 -54.36
C PRO A 151 -9.58 -7.80 -54.76
N LYS A 152 -8.54 -8.10 -53.95
CA LYS A 152 -7.59 -9.21 -54.15
C LYS A 152 -7.88 -10.43 -53.27
N ASN A 153 -9.10 -10.54 -52.73
CA ASN A 153 -9.49 -11.60 -51.80
C ASN A 153 -9.35 -13.01 -52.40
N LYS A 154 -8.61 -13.89 -51.71
CA LYS A 154 -8.43 -15.31 -52.06
C LYS A 154 -9.31 -16.24 -51.21
N ARG A 155 -9.85 -15.76 -50.08
CA ARG A 155 -10.74 -16.53 -49.20
C ARG A 155 -12.12 -16.68 -49.84
N LYS A 156 -12.39 -17.89 -50.35
CA LYS A 156 -13.68 -18.26 -50.96
C LYS A 156 -14.65 -18.95 -50.02
N ARG A 157 -14.17 -19.57 -48.93
CA ARG A 157 -15.00 -20.30 -47.95
C ARG A 157 -14.68 -19.86 -46.52
N PRO A 158 -15.68 -19.80 -45.62
CA PRO A 158 -15.44 -19.58 -44.21
C PRO A 158 -14.90 -20.86 -43.53
N ASN A 159 -14.01 -20.69 -42.55
CA ASN A 159 -13.70 -21.76 -41.62
C ASN A 159 -14.81 -21.80 -40.57
N LEU A 160 -15.77 -22.70 -40.77
CA LEU A 160 -16.86 -22.92 -39.82
C LEU A 160 -16.36 -23.79 -38.66
N VAL A 161 -16.83 -23.46 -37.45
CA VAL A 161 -16.55 -24.26 -36.25
C VAL A 161 -17.55 -25.41 -36.10
N ALA A 162 -18.65 -25.40 -36.87
CA ALA A 162 -19.67 -26.45 -36.89
C ALA A 162 -19.46 -27.40 -38.08
N SER A 163 -19.58 -28.70 -37.84
CA SER A 163 -19.53 -29.75 -38.86
C SER A 163 -20.85 -29.86 -39.64
N ASP A 164 -21.98 -29.74 -38.93
CA ASP A 164 -23.32 -30.05 -39.45
C ASP A 164 -24.29 -28.89 -39.28
N TYR A 165 -25.37 -28.90 -40.07
CA TYR A 165 -26.40 -27.85 -40.04
C TYR A 165 -27.12 -27.77 -38.68
N GLU A 166 -27.39 -28.92 -38.05
CA GLU A 166 -28.01 -28.97 -36.73
C GLU A 166 -27.10 -28.33 -35.65
N ALA A 167 -25.78 -28.57 -35.73
CA ALA A 167 -24.82 -27.95 -34.82
C ALA A 167 -24.72 -26.43 -35.02
N LEU A 168 -24.89 -25.95 -36.25
CA LEU A 168 -24.93 -24.53 -36.55
C LEU A 168 -26.20 -23.87 -36.00
N LEU A 169 -27.37 -24.51 -36.13
CA LEU A 169 -28.63 -24.04 -35.54
C LEU A 169 -28.55 -23.94 -34.01
N LYS A 170 -28.10 -25.01 -33.34
CA LYS A 170 -27.91 -24.98 -31.87
C LYS A 170 -27.02 -23.83 -31.42
N LYS A 171 -25.96 -23.53 -32.18
CA LYS A 171 -25.06 -22.41 -31.89
C LYS A 171 -25.71 -21.04 -32.15
N ALA A 172 -26.53 -20.94 -33.19
CA ALA A 172 -27.29 -19.72 -33.47
C ALA A 172 -28.29 -19.44 -32.34
N ASP A 173 -29.05 -20.44 -31.91
CA ASP A 173 -29.99 -20.34 -30.80
C ASP A 173 -29.26 -19.94 -29.50
N SER A 174 -28.14 -20.61 -29.18
CA SER A 174 -27.31 -20.26 -28.02
C SER A 174 -26.77 -18.81 -28.08
N SER A 175 -26.43 -18.34 -29.28
CA SER A 175 -25.95 -16.97 -29.48
C SER A 175 -27.07 -15.95 -29.37
N GLN A 176 -28.28 -16.31 -29.82
CA GLN A 176 -29.48 -15.48 -29.69
C GLN A 176 -29.85 -15.37 -28.21
N ASP A 177 -29.90 -16.48 -27.47
CA ASP A 177 -30.15 -16.49 -26.03
C ASP A 177 -29.10 -15.65 -25.28
N ALA A 178 -27.82 -15.74 -25.66
CA ALA A 178 -26.76 -14.94 -25.06
C ALA A 178 -26.87 -13.45 -25.42
N PHE A 179 -27.37 -13.12 -26.61
CA PHE A 179 -27.62 -11.75 -27.02
C PHE A 179 -28.81 -11.17 -26.26
N GLU A 180 -29.93 -11.89 -26.19
CA GLU A 180 -31.14 -11.48 -25.46
C GLU A 180 -30.83 -11.30 -23.98
N LYS A 181 -30.11 -12.24 -23.34
CA LYS A 181 -29.64 -12.07 -21.96
C LYS A 181 -28.80 -10.80 -21.79
N LYS A 182 -27.83 -10.55 -22.67
CA LYS A 182 -27.03 -9.31 -22.62
C LYS A 182 -27.84 -8.05 -22.87
N HIS A 183 -28.83 -8.10 -23.74
CA HIS A 183 -29.67 -6.95 -24.06
C HIS A 183 -30.66 -6.64 -22.94
N VAL A 184 -31.13 -7.67 -22.22
CA VAL A 184 -31.94 -7.52 -21.01
C VAL A 184 -31.09 -7.06 -19.81
N ASP A 185 -29.87 -7.58 -19.64
CA ASP A 185 -28.95 -7.19 -18.55
C ASP A 185 -28.30 -5.81 -18.77
N SER A 186 -28.21 -5.38 -20.03
CA SER A 186 -27.77 -4.05 -20.44
C SER A 186 -28.79 -3.51 -21.42
N PRO A 187 -29.98 -3.10 -20.93
CA PRO A 187 -30.85 -2.28 -21.75
C PRO A 187 -29.94 -1.14 -22.20
N SER A 188 -29.82 -0.98 -23.52
CA SER A 188 -29.12 0.16 -24.08
C SER A 188 -29.53 1.37 -23.25
N THR A 189 -28.55 2.12 -22.77
CA THR A 189 -28.80 3.49 -22.38
C THR A 189 -29.50 4.09 -23.59
N ASP A 190 -30.83 4.14 -23.56
CA ASP A 190 -31.65 5.04 -24.37
C ASP A 190 -31.28 6.42 -23.87
N GLY A 191 -30.03 6.78 -24.17
CA GLY A 191 -29.42 8.04 -23.91
C GLY A 191 -30.07 9.00 -24.88
N ASN A 192 -31.18 9.55 -24.40
CA ASN A 192 -31.81 10.79 -24.83
C ASN A 192 -32.89 10.64 -25.91
N GLU A 193 -33.93 9.83 -25.68
CA GLU A 193 -35.22 10.12 -26.34
C GLU A 193 -35.78 11.49 -25.86
N ASP A 194 -35.50 11.87 -24.61
CA ASP A 194 -36.00 13.11 -23.99
C ASP A 194 -35.09 14.35 -24.22
N GLY A 195 -33.94 14.20 -24.88
CA GLY A 195 -33.02 15.31 -25.17
C GLY A 195 -32.26 15.93 -23.98
N PHE A 196 -32.48 15.45 -22.74
CA PHE A 196 -31.72 15.86 -21.56
C PHE A 196 -30.33 15.20 -21.54
N ARG A 197 -29.34 15.85 -20.92
CA ARG A 197 -28.00 15.28 -20.70
C ARG A 197 -27.65 15.40 -19.23
N ASP A 198 -27.00 14.37 -18.71
CA ASP A 198 -26.44 14.41 -17.37
C ASP A 198 -25.44 15.55 -17.23
N LEU A 199 -25.44 16.16 -16.04
CA LEU A 199 -24.50 17.22 -15.69
C LEU A 199 -23.06 16.69 -15.72
N VAL A 200 -22.14 17.57 -16.12
CA VAL A 200 -20.72 17.22 -16.16
C VAL A 200 -20.19 17.00 -14.75
N ARG A 201 -19.60 15.82 -14.52
CA ARG A 201 -18.91 15.46 -13.28
C ARG A 201 -17.93 16.54 -12.85
N HIS A 202 -18.06 17.00 -11.60
CA HIS A 202 -17.25 18.09 -11.10
C HIS A 202 -15.77 17.69 -10.90
N THR A 203 -14.84 18.58 -11.24
CA THR A 203 -13.37 18.35 -11.16
C THR A 203 -12.85 18.03 -9.75
N MET A 204 -13.65 18.23 -8.70
CA MET A 204 -13.28 17.88 -7.34
C MET A 204 -13.17 16.37 -7.11
N PHE A 205 -13.90 15.56 -7.86
CA PHE A 205 -13.87 14.10 -7.76
C PHE A 205 -12.58 13.51 -8.36
N GLU A 206 -11.88 14.26 -9.21
CA GLU A 206 -10.56 13.89 -9.75
C GLU A 206 -9.40 14.22 -8.79
N LYS A 207 -9.68 14.88 -7.65
CA LYS A 207 -8.66 15.17 -6.64
C LYS A 207 -8.12 13.86 -6.07
N GLY A 208 -6.79 13.76 -5.96
CA GLY A 208 -6.10 12.52 -5.59
C GLY A 208 -5.56 11.73 -6.78
N GLN A 209 -6.06 11.99 -8.00
CA GLN A 209 -5.60 11.32 -9.24
C GLN A 209 -4.57 12.14 -10.03
N SER A 210 -4.17 13.31 -9.54
CA SER A 210 -3.25 14.20 -10.25
C SER A 210 -1.86 13.59 -10.47
N LYS A 211 -1.29 13.78 -11.67
CA LYS A 211 0.10 13.40 -12.03
C LYS A 211 1.13 13.82 -10.98
N ARG A 212 0.93 14.97 -10.33
CA ARG A 212 1.81 15.44 -9.25
C ARG A 212 1.83 14.48 -8.07
N ILE A 213 0.65 14.04 -7.61
CA ILE A 213 0.50 13.15 -6.45
C ILE A 213 1.06 11.77 -6.80
N TRP A 214 0.77 11.26 -7.99
CA TRP A 214 1.35 10.02 -8.50
C TRP A 214 2.87 10.08 -8.63
N GLY A 215 3.42 11.21 -9.09
CA GLY A 215 4.86 11.43 -9.11
C GLY A 215 5.49 11.39 -7.71
N GLU A 216 4.81 11.92 -6.69
CA GLU A 216 5.26 11.80 -5.29
C GLU A 216 5.15 10.36 -4.78
N LEU A 217 4.07 9.65 -5.10
CA LEU A 217 3.89 8.24 -4.75
C LEU A 217 5.04 7.38 -5.30
N TYR A 218 5.36 7.48 -6.59
CA TYR A 218 6.43 6.68 -7.19
C TYR A 218 7.81 7.01 -6.62
N LYS A 219 8.06 8.26 -6.20
CA LYS A 219 9.30 8.62 -5.47
C LYS A 219 9.37 7.93 -4.11
N VAL A 220 8.26 7.87 -3.37
CA VAL A 220 8.17 7.18 -2.07
C VAL A 220 8.40 5.69 -2.26
N ILE A 221 7.74 5.08 -3.26
CA ILE A 221 7.93 3.67 -3.59
C ILE A 221 9.40 3.43 -3.92
N ASP A 222 10.01 4.21 -4.82
CA ASP A 222 11.41 4.02 -5.23
C ASP A 222 12.39 4.14 -4.06
N SER A 223 12.16 5.11 -3.18
CA SER A 223 13.04 5.37 -2.04
C SER A 223 12.83 4.42 -0.85
N SER A 224 11.75 3.63 -0.83
CA SER A 224 11.40 2.76 0.29
C SER A 224 11.90 1.33 0.10
N ASP A 225 12.28 0.72 1.22
CA ASP A 225 12.64 -0.69 1.34
C ASP A 225 11.44 -1.56 1.74
N VAL A 226 10.51 -0.96 2.48
CA VAL A 226 9.26 -1.54 2.96
C VAL A 226 8.16 -0.52 2.70
N VAL A 227 7.05 -0.95 2.10
CA VAL A 227 5.86 -0.15 1.86
C VAL A 227 4.78 -0.62 2.82
N VAL A 228 4.29 0.28 3.65
CA VAL A 228 3.16 0.05 4.55
C VAL A 228 1.93 0.70 3.92
N GLN A 229 0.97 -0.12 3.51
CA GLN A 229 -0.28 0.36 2.98
C GLN A 229 -1.31 0.46 4.11
N VAL A 230 -1.70 1.70 4.42
CA VAL A 230 -2.65 2.00 5.49
C VAL A 230 -4.07 1.94 4.93
N LEU A 231 -4.90 1.11 5.55
CA LEU A 231 -6.30 0.87 5.21
C LEU A 231 -7.21 1.41 6.33
N ASP A 232 -8.44 1.81 6.00
CA ASP A 232 -9.45 2.18 7.00
C ASP A 232 -10.21 0.91 7.43
N ALA A 233 -10.26 0.62 8.74
CA ALA A 233 -10.88 -0.60 9.28
C ALA A 233 -12.38 -0.72 8.96
N ARG A 234 -13.06 0.40 8.69
CA ARG A 234 -14.49 0.43 8.38
C ARG A 234 -14.80 -0.14 6.99
N ASP A 235 -13.93 0.12 6.02
CA ASP A 235 -14.02 -0.42 4.67
C ASP A 235 -12.60 -0.67 4.11
N PRO A 236 -11.99 -1.81 4.48
CA PRO A 236 -10.61 -2.10 4.10
C PRO A 236 -10.46 -2.35 2.60
N GLN A 237 -11.48 -2.95 1.96
CA GLN A 237 -11.47 -3.27 0.54
C GLN A 237 -11.67 -2.05 -0.34
N GLY A 238 -12.59 -1.14 0.02
CA GLY A 238 -12.80 0.09 -0.73
C GLY A 238 -11.67 1.10 -0.59
N THR A 239 -10.85 1.01 0.48
CA THR A 239 -9.63 1.82 0.68
C THR A 239 -8.34 1.11 0.26
N ARG A 240 -8.45 -0.11 -0.28
CA ARG A 240 -7.33 -0.88 -0.84
C ARG A 240 -6.97 -0.41 -2.23
N CYS A 241 -5.71 -0.59 -2.60
CA CYS A 241 -5.20 -0.26 -3.91
C CYS A 241 -4.54 -1.46 -4.58
N TYR A 242 -5.30 -2.13 -5.44
CA TYR A 242 -4.78 -3.23 -6.26
C TYR A 242 -3.74 -2.78 -7.29
N HIS A 243 -3.83 -1.55 -7.80
CA HIS A 243 -2.87 -1.04 -8.78
C HIS A 243 -1.45 -0.95 -8.21
N LEU A 244 -1.30 -0.47 -6.97
CA LEU A 244 -0.02 -0.39 -6.27
C LEU A 244 0.55 -1.79 -6.03
N GLU A 245 -0.29 -2.72 -5.58
CA GLU A 245 0.10 -4.09 -5.28
C GLU A 245 0.60 -4.82 -6.54
N ARG A 246 -0.13 -4.65 -7.65
CA ARG A 246 0.26 -5.17 -8.97
C ARG A 246 1.59 -4.56 -9.42
N HIS A 247 1.74 -3.23 -9.31
CA HIS A 247 2.99 -2.55 -9.66
C HIS A 247 4.18 -3.06 -8.82
N LEU A 248 3.99 -3.30 -7.53
CA LEU A 248 5.04 -3.85 -6.66
C LEU A 248 5.40 -5.30 -7.04
N LYS A 249 4.39 -6.15 -7.30
CA LYS A 249 4.59 -7.55 -7.74
C LYS A 249 5.29 -7.66 -9.10
N GLU A 250 4.97 -6.78 -10.05
CA GLU A 250 5.51 -6.81 -11.41
C GLU A 250 6.90 -6.15 -11.49
N HIS A 251 7.08 -4.97 -10.89
CA HIS A 251 8.28 -4.16 -11.10
C HIS A 251 9.23 -4.08 -9.89
N CYS A 252 8.74 -4.31 -8.67
CA CYS A 252 9.49 -4.05 -7.43
C CYS A 252 9.47 -5.22 -6.43
N LYS A 253 9.70 -6.46 -6.89
CA LYS A 253 9.66 -7.69 -6.07
C LYS A 253 10.51 -7.62 -4.78
N HIS A 254 11.69 -7.00 -4.85
CA HIS A 254 12.60 -6.78 -3.70
C HIS A 254 12.06 -5.86 -2.59
N LYS A 255 10.90 -5.21 -2.78
CA LYS A 255 10.25 -4.37 -1.77
C LYS A 255 9.19 -5.17 -1.04
N HIS A 256 9.13 -4.99 0.27
CA HIS A 256 8.17 -5.73 1.11
C HIS A 256 6.93 -4.87 1.33
N MET A 257 5.76 -5.49 1.27
CA MET A 257 4.49 -4.83 1.54
C MET A 257 3.86 -5.36 2.82
N VAL A 258 3.30 -4.47 3.63
CA VAL A 258 2.59 -4.79 4.87
C VAL A 258 1.31 -3.97 4.90
N PHE A 259 0.19 -4.58 5.26
CA PHE A 259 -1.05 -3.83 5.48
C PHE A 259 -1.15 -3.37 6.93
N LEU A 260 -1.63 -2.15 7.10
CA LEU A 260 -1.90 -1.58 8.40
C LEU A 260 -3.36 -1.14 8.45
N LEU A 261 -4.18 -1.93 9.12
CA LEU A 261 -5.59 -1.66 9.33
C LEU A 261 -5.72 -0.62 10.46
N ASN A 262 -6.01 0.63 10.10
CA ASN A 262 -6.10 1.73 11.05
C ASN A 262 -7.55 2.11 11.37
N LYS A 263 -7.77 2.80 12.49
CA LYS A 263 -9.11 3.16 13.01
C LYS A 263 -9.92 1.97 13.53
N CYS A 264 -9.23 0.96 14.08
CA CYS A 264 -9.89 -0.20 14.68
C CYS A 264 -10.81 0.16 15.87
N ASP A 265 -10.70 1.37 16.43
CA ASP A 265 -11.58 1.89 17.48
C ASP A 265 -13.01 2.19 17.02
N LEU A 266 -13.21 2.38 15.71
CA LEU A 266 -14.51 2.70 15.11
C LEU A 266 -15.30 1.45 14.69
N VAL A 267 -14.77 0.25 14.95
CA VAL A 267 -15.32 -1.02 14.46
C VAL A 267 -15.32 -2.03 15.61
N PRO A 268 -16.30 -2.93 15.72
CA PRO A 268 -16.28 -3.99 16.73
C PRO A 268 -15.03 -4.88 16.61
N ALA A 269 -14.60 -5.46 17.73
CA ALA A 269 -13.37 -6.27 17.76
C ALA A 269 -13.48 -7.52 16.87
N TRP A 270 -14.64 -8.19 16.83
CA TRP A 270 -14.83 -9.38 15.98
C TRP A 270 -14.66 -9.05 14.49
N ALA A 271 -15.19 -7.91 14.03
CA ALA A 271 -15.07 -7.49 12.63
C ALA A 271 -13.62 -7.14 12.29
N THR A 272 -12.91 -6.46 13.19
CA THR A 272 -11.46 -6.21 13.02
C THR A 272 -10.68 -7.52 12.95
N LYS A 273 -10.99 -8.51 13.80
CA LYS A 273 -10.36 -9.83 13.78
C LYS A 273 -10.67 -10.59 12.48
N GLY A 274 -11.91 -10.56 12.00
CA GLY A 274 -12.31 -11.16 10.72
C GLY A 274 -11.54 -10.55 9.54
N TRP A 275 -11.43 -9.22 9.48
CA TRP A 275 -10.63 -8.55 8.45
C TRP A 275 -9.14 -8.90 8.54
N LEU A 276 -8.57 -9.02 9.75
CA LEU A 276 -7.19 -9.49 9.93
C LEU A 276 -7.02 -10.92 9.40
N ARG A 277 -7.96 -11.84 9.64
CA ARG A 277 -7.91 -13.21 9.12
C ARG A 277 -7.90 -13.22 7.58
N VAL A 278 -8.84 -12.49 6.95
CA VAL A 278 -8.96 -12.43 5.49
C VAL A 278 -7.72 -11.83 4.83
N LEU A 279 -7.30 -10.64 5.29
CA LEU A 279 -6.19 -9.93 4.65
C LEU A 279 -4.83 -10.59 4.92
N SER A 280 -4.67 -11.26 6.07
CA SER A 280 -3.42 -11.97 6.41
C SER A 280 -3.13 -13.14 5.47
N LYS A 281 -4.15 -13.69 4.80
CA LYS A 281 -3.96 -14.70 3.75
C LYS A 281 -3.13 -14.15 2.59
N GLU A 282 -3.21 -12.84 2.31
CA GLU A 282 -2.51 -12.20 1.18
C GLU A 282 -1.21 -11.49 1.58
N TYR A 283 -1.24 -10.66 2.63
CA TYR A 283 -0.06 -9.94 3.10
C TYR A 283 -0.05 -9.88 4.63
N PRO A 284 1.12 -9.74 5.27
CA PRO A 284 1.17 -9.50 6.72
C PRO A 284 0.34 -8.26 7.07
N THR A 285 -0.66 -8.44 7.93
CA THR A 285 -1.58 -7.38 8.33
C THR A 285 -1.52 -7.12 9.83
N LEU A 286 -1.57 -5.85 10.21
CA LEU A 286 -1.55 -5.43 11.61
C LEU A 286 -2.71 -4.47 11.85
N ALA A 287 -3.43 -4.66 12.96
CA ALA A 287 -4.41 -3.71 13.44
C ALA A 287 -3.72 -2.53 14.13
N PHE A 288 -4.30 -1.34 14.05
CA PHE A 288 -3.71 -0.13 14.59
C PHE A 288 -4.77 0.87 15.01
N HIS A 289 -4.53 1.51 16.15
CA HIS A 289 -5.26 2.71 16.54
C HIS A 289 -4.24 3.83 16.78
N ALA A 290 -4.29 4.82 15.91
CA ALA A 290 -3.38 5.95 15.90
C ALA A 290 -3.80 7.03 16.90
N SER A 291 -3.22 6.97 18.10
CA SER A 291 -3.33 8.00 19.13
C SER A 291 -1.99 8.15 19.83
N ILE A 292 -1.60 9.38 20.17
CA ILE A 292 -0.30 9.64 20.84
C ILE A 292 -0.28 9.06 22.25
N ASN A 293 -1.43 9.14 22.94
CA ASN A 293 -1.55 8.78 24.35
C ASN A 293 -2.04 7.34 24.52
N LYS A 294 -3.10 6.94 23.80
CA LYS A 294 -3.73 5.61 23.91
C LYS A 294 -3.60 4.85 22.59
N SER A 295 -2.38 4.48 22.20
CA SER A 295 -2.15 3.76 20.92
C SER A 295 -2.36 2.24 21.06
N PHE A 296 -2.89 1.60 20.01
CA PHE A 296 -2.89 0.14 19.85
C PHE A 296 -2.05 -0.27 18.63
N GLY A 297 -1.39 -1.44 18.69
CA GLY A 297 -0.59 -1.97 17.58
C GLY A 297 0.80 -1.34 17.40
N LYS A 298 1.14 -0.27 18.15
CA LYS A 298 2.46 0.39 18.11
C LYS A 298 3.63 -0.57 18.34
N GLY A 299 3.54 -1.42 19.36
CA GLY A 299 4.57 -2.41 19.68
C GLY A 299 4.75 -3.45 18.57
N SER A 300 3.64 -3.95 18.03
CA SER A 300 3.62 -4.93 16.92
C SER A 300 4.29 -4.36 15.67
N LEU A 301 3.88 -3.16 15.23
CA LEU A 301 4.48 -2.51 14.07
C LEU A 301 5.98 -2.23 14.29
N MET A 302 6.37 -1.77 15.48
CA MET A 302 7.78 -1.58 15.81
C MET A 302 8.60 -2.88 15.79
N SER A 303 8.01 -4.00 16.22
CA SER A 303 8.64 -5.32 16.16
C SER A 303 8.89 -5.71 14.70
N VAL A 304 7.87 -5.63 13.85
CA VAL A 304 7.96 -5.97 12.42
C VAL A 304 9.00 -5.09 11.71
N LEU A 305 8.98 -3.77 11.92
CA LEU A 305 9.96 -2.87 11.31
C LEU A 305 11.40 -3.15 11.78
N ARG A 306 11.59 -3.53 13.05
CA ARG A 306 12.91 -3.92 13.57
C ARG A 306 13.41 -5.22 12.95
N GLN A 307 12.51 -6.17 12.69
CA GLN A 307 12.85 -7.42 12.02
C GLN A 307 13.29 -7.17 10.57
N PHE A 308 12.59 -6.32 9.82
CA PHE A 308 13.06 -5.88 8.50
C PHE A 308 14.42 -5.16 8.55
N ALA A 309 14.66 -4.34 9.59
CA ALA A 309 15.96 -3.70 9.78
C ALA A 309 17.09 -4.68 10.12
N ARG A 310 16.77 -5.83 10.76
CA ARG A 310 17.71 -6.92 11.01
C ARG A 310 18.00 -7.69 9.72
N LEU A 311 16.97 -8.03 8.96
CA LEU A 311 17.08 -8.75 7.68
C LEU A 311 17.93 -7.98 6.65
N LYS A 312 17.74 -6.66 6.54
CA LYS A 312 18.54 -5.77 5.68
C LYS A 312 19.76 -5.22 6.44
N SER A 313 20.61 -6.10 6.96
CA SER A 313 21.85 -5.74 7.71
C SER A 313 23.00 -5.26 6.81
N ASP A 314 22.90 -5.50 5.51
CA ASP A 314 23.77 -4.98 4.47
C ASP A 314 23.62 -3.46 4.31
N LYS A 315 22.39 -2.95 4.47
CA LYS A 315 22.08 -1.53 4.45
C LYS A 315 22.31 -0.86 5.81
N GLN A 316 22.85 0.35 5.79
CA GLN A 316 23.06 1.15 7.00
C GLN A 316 21.74 1.51 7.68
N ALA A 317 20.74 1.90 6.88
CA ALA A 317 19.40 2.22 7.32
C ALA A 317 18.38 1.73 6.29
N ILE A 318 17.17 1.45 6.77
CA ILE A 318 16.01 1.12 5.95
C ILE A 318 15.05 2.31 5.91
N SER A 319 14.37 2.45 4.78
CA SER A 319 13.30 3.46 4.59
C SER A 319 11.95 2.76 4.49
N VAL A 320 10.96 3.26 5.22
CA VAL A 320 9.60 2.70 5.28
C VAL A 320 8.63 3.74 4.74
N GLY A 321 7.97 3.46 3.62
CA GLY A 321 6.99 4.37 3.01
C GLY A 321 5.56 4.06 3.46
N PHE A 322 4.82 5.08 3.90
CA PHE A 322 3.39 4.94 4.21
C PHE A 322 2.56 5.40 3.02
N VAL A 323 1.75 4.51 2.46
CA VAL A 323 0.89 4.75 1.30
C VAL A 323 -0.56 4.40 1.64
N GLY A 324 -1.55 4.99 0.95
CA GLY A 324 -2.97 4.70 1.15
C GLY A 324 -3.87 5.88 0.80
N TYR A 325 -5.19 5.64 0.85
CA TYR A 325 -6.21 6.65 0.56
C TYR A 325 -6.08 7.93 1.42
N PRO A 326 -6.58 9.09 0.98
CA PRO A 326 -6.74 10.25 1.85
C PRO A 326 -7.50 9.88 3.15
N ASN A 327 -7.22 10.58 4.25
CA ASN A 327 -7.93 10.42 5.54
C ASN A 327 -7.90 9.02 6.22
N VAL A 328 -7.17 8.03 5.71
CA VAL A 328 -6.95 6.73 6.39
C VAL A 328 -6.08 6.83 7.65
N GLY A 329 -5.35 7.94 7.82
CA GLY A 329 -4.54 8.21 9.04
C GLY A 329 -3.04 7.96 8.93
N LYS A 330 -2.45 7.97 7.73
CA LYS A 330 -1.00 7.82 7.49
C LYS A 330 -0.13 8.68 8.41
N SER A 331 -0.35 10.00 8.38
CA SER A 331 0.41 10.95 9.19
C SER A 331 0.17 10.77 10.71
N SER A 332 -1.03 10.33 11.11
CA SER A 332 -1.36 10.01 12.51
C SER A 332 -0.62 8.78 13.02
N VAL A 333 -0.47 7.75 12.18
CA VAL A 333 0.35 6.56 12.49
C VAL A 333 1.80 6.97 12.73
N ILE A 334 2.36 7.82 11.88
CA ILE A 334 3.74 8.31 12.03
C ILE A 334 3.92 9.10 13.34
N ASN A 335 2.98 10.00 13.66
CA ASN A 335 3.00 10.75 14.92
C ASN A 335 2.91 9.82 16.14
N THR A 336 2.11 8.77 16.05
CA THR A 336 1.96 7.74 17.10
C THR A 336 3.25 6.95 17.30
N LEU A 337 3.92 6.55 16.22
CA LEU A 337 5.24 5.89 16.27
C LEU A 337 6.29 6.81 16.89
N ARG A 338 6.27 8.10 16.56
CA ARG A 338 7.16 9.11 17.11
C ARG A 338 6.78 9.58 18.52
N THR A 339 5.58 9.25 19.00
CA THR A 339 5.00 9.74 20.27
C THR A 339 5.00 11.28 20.35
N LYS A 340 4.91 11.96 19.20
CA LYS A 340 4.97 13.42 19.06
C LYS A 340 4.30 13.84 17.76
N ASN A 341 3.69 15.02 17.76
CA ASN A 341 3.21 15.70 16.54
C ASN A 341 4.39 16.16 15.66
N VAL A 342 4.74 15.36 14.67
CA VAL A 342 5.78 15.65 13.66
C VAL A 342 5.14 16.05 12.33
N CYS A 343 4.18 15.25 11.86
CA CYS A 343 3.36 15.52 10.70
C CYS A 343 2.15 16.39 11.09
N LYS A 344 1.73 17.28 10.19
CA LYS A 344 0.44 17.96 10.30
C LYS A 344 -0.70 16.97 10.05
N VAL A 345 -1.74 17.05 10.84
CA VAL A 345 -2.92 16.17 10.75
C VAL A 345 -4.18 17.02 10.87
N ALA A 346 -5.14 16.77 10.00
CA ALA A 346 -6.46 17.36 10.02
C ALA A 346 -7.49 16.34 9.52
N PRO A 347 -8.77 16.42 9.94
CA PRO A 347 -9.86 15.57 9.42
C PRO A 347 -10.30 15.98 8.00
N ILE A 348 -9.46 16.73 7.27
CA ILE A 348 -9.75 17.28 5.94
C ILE A 348 -8.77 16.64 4.97
N PRO A 349 -9.23 16.17 3.79
CA PRO A 349 -8.33 15.60 2.81
C PRO A 349 -7.37 16.64 2.23
N GLY A 350 -6.18 16.16 1.85
CA GLY A 350 -5.15 16.96 1.21
C GLY A 350 -4.30 17.82 2.15
N GLU A 351 -4.25 17.49 3.44
CA GLU A 351 -3.34 18.14 4.41
C GLU A 351 -1.87 17.87 4.05
N THR A 352 -1.52 16.59 3.88
CA THR A 352 -0.19 16.18 3.38
C THR A 352 -0.13 16.35 1.86
N LYS A 353 0.68 17.30 1.38
CA LYS A 353 0.79 17.65 -0.05
C LYS A 353 2.07 17.17 -0.72
N VAL A 354 3.12 16.94 0.05
CA VAL A 354 4.49 16.61 -0.40
C VAL A 354 5.04 15.56 0.55
N TRP A 355 5.83 14.63 0.02
CA TRP A 355 6.49 13.63 0.85
C TRP A 355 7.51 14.24 1.82
N GLN A 356 7.73 13.57 2.95
CA GLN A 356 8.68 14.03 3.97
C GLN A 356 9.38 12.84 4.65
N TYR A 357 10.68 13.00 4.93
CA TYR A 357 11.48 12.03 5.67
C TYR A 357 11.44 12.32 7.17
N ILE A 358 11.12 11.28 7.94
CA ILE A 358 11.01 11.35 9.39
C ILE A 358 11.88 10.26 10.00
N THR A 359 12.78 10.65 10.88
CA THR A 359 13.69 9.71 11.54
C THR A 359 12.98 9.01 12.69
N LEU A 360 12.90 7.67 12.71
CA LEU A 360 12.31 6.95 13.85
C LEU A 360 13.41 6.47 14.80
N THR A 361 14.40 5.77 14.22
CA THR A 361 15.63 5.38 14.90
C THR A 361 16.83 5.72 14.02
N LYS A 362 18.06 5.49 14.47
CA LYS A 362 19.25 5.70 13.63
C LYS A 362 19.28 4.80 12.38
N ARG A 363 18.56 3.67 12.39
CA ARG A 363 18.50 2.71 11.29
C ARG A 363 17.16 2.70 10.54
N ILE A 364 16.12 3.38 11.01
CA ILE A 364 14.79 3.34 10.40
C ILE A 364 14.32 4.77 10.11
N PHE A 365 14.09 5.05 8.83
CA PHE A 365 13.46 6.26 8.34
C PHE A 365 12.04 5.96 7.88
N LEU A 366 11.11 6.85 8.21
CA LEU A 366 9.73 6.81 7.77
C LEU A 366 9.52 7.86 6.68
N ILE A 367 8.71 7.55 5.69
CA ILE A 367 8.36 8.47 4.61
C ILE A 367 6.83 8.61 4.61
N ASP A 368 6.37 9.84 4.84
CA ASP A 368 4.95 10.20 4.72
C ASP A 368 4.64 10.55 3.27
N CYS A 369 3.52 10.06 2.73
CA CYS A 369 3.08 10.28 1.34
C CYS A 369 1.73 11.00 1.32
N PRO A 370 1.46 11.91 0.36
CA PRO A 370 0.11 12.37 0.10
C PRO A 370 -0.86 11.21 -0.17
N GLY A 371 -2.15 11.39 0.15
CA GLY A 371 -3.17 10.40 -0.17
C GLY A 371 -3.39 10.28 -1.67
N VAL A 372 -3.45 9.03 -2.15
CA VAL A 372 -3.63 8.67 -3.55
C VAL A 372 -4.98 8.01 -3.74
N VAL A 373 -5.64 8.34 -4.84
CA VAL A 373 -6.93 7.75 -5.23
C VAL A 373 -6.75 7.14 -6.59
N TYR A 374 -7.29 5.93 -6.73
CA TYR A 374 -7.16 5.13 -7.94
C TYR A 374 -8.45 5.25 -8.74
N GLN A 375 -8.33 5.13 -10.06
CA GLN A 375 -9.47 5.11 -10.96
C GLN A 375 -10.11 3.73 -10.88
N ASN A 376 -10.94 3.54 -9.85
CA ASN A 376 -11.89 2.45 -9.79
C ASN A 376 -13.23 2.94 -10.37
N ASN A 377 -14.14 2.03 -10.69
CA ASN A 377 -15.52 2.34 -11.07
C ASN A 377 -16.35 2.78 -9.85
N ASP A 378 -15.76 3.57 -8.95
CA ASP A 378 -16.40 4.11 -7.75
C ASP A 378 -17.39 5.21 -8.16
N SER A 379 -18.57 5.20 -7.56
CA SER A 379 -19.57 6.25 -7.70
C SER A 379 -19.08 7.57 -7.06
N GLU A 380 -19.76 8.69 -7.35
CA GLU A 380 -19.46 9.96 -6.69
C GLU A 380 -19.70 9.90 -5.18
N THR A 381 -20.77 9.23 -4.77
CA THR A 381 -21.11 9.00 -3.35
C THR A 381 -19.99 8.24 -2.65
N ASP A 382 -19.45 7.18 -3.25
CA ASP A 382 -18.33 6.41 -2.68
C ASP A 382 -17.08 7.26 -2.44
N ILE A 383 -16.73 8.12 -3.39
CA ILE A 383 -15.56 9.00 -3.26
C ILE A 383 -15.75 9.99 -2.10
N VAL A 384 -16.97 10.51 -1.90
CA VAL A 384 -17.30 11.41 -0.77
C VAL A 384 -17.25 10.66 0.56
N LEU A 385 -17.86 9.48 0.63
CA LEU A 385 -17.93 8.67 1.86
C LEU A 385 -16.57 8.13 2.29
N LYS A 386 -15.68 7.80 1.34
CA LYS A 386 -14.27 7.45 1.60
C LYS A 386 -13.43 8.64 2.08
N GLY A 387 -13.97 9.86 2.08
CA GLY A 387 -13.30 11.05 2.61
C GLY A 387 -12.20 11.61 1.72
N VAL A 388 -12.28 11.40 0.40
CA VAL A 388 -11.34 11.95 -0.59
C VAL A 388 -11.58 13.43 -0.82
N VAL A 389 -12.84 13.83 -0.83
CA VAL A 389 -13.30 15.15 -1.23
C VAL A 389 -13.63 16.01 -0.01
N ARG A 390 -13.40 17.32 -0.12
CA ARG A 390 -13.79 18.27 0.93
C ARG A 390 -15.29 18.54 0.84
N VAL A 391 -16.02 18.08 1.85
CA VAL A 391 -17.48 18.23 1.96
C VAL A 391 -17.95 19.68 1.86
N THR A 392 -17.14 20.63 2.33
CA THR A 392 -17.43 22.07 2.24
C THR A 392 -17.69 22.55 0.82
N ASN A 393 -16.99 21.95 -0.16
CA ASN A 393 -17.01 22.36 -1.55
C ASN A 393 -18.09 21.64 -2.38
N LEU A 394 -18.84 20.69 -1.78
CA LEU A 394 -19.91 20.00 -2.49
C LEU A 394 -21.05 20.99 -2.77
N HIS A 395 -21.52 20.99 -4.02
CA HIS A 395 -22.63 21.81 -4.50
C HIS A 395 -23.96 21.27 -3.96
N ASP A 396 -24.21 19.97 -4.17
CA ASP A 396 -25.40 19.26 -3.69
C ASP A 396 -24.98 18.13 -2.77
N ALA A 397 -25.03 18.37 -1.46
CA ALA A 397 -24.60 17.41 -0.44
C ALA A 397 -25.73 16.45 -0.04
N SER A 398 -26.98 16.83 -0.31
CA SER A 398 -28.18 16.04 0.00
C SER A 398 -28.23 14.73 -0.79
N GLU A 399 -27.78 14.72 -2.05
CA GLU A 399 -27.79 13.54 -2.92
C GLU A 399 -26.98 12.36 -2.38
N HIS A 400 -26.04 12.62 -1.47
CA HIS A 400 -25.20 11.57 -0.90
C HIS A 400 -25.75 11.00 0.41
N ILE A 401 -26.85 11.55 0.93
CA ILE A 401 -27.41 11.15 2.23
C ILE A 401 -28.17 9.84 2.14
N GLY A 402 -28.88 9.55 1.03
CA GLY A 402 -29.56 8.27 0.83
C GLY A 402 -28.64 7.07 1.05
N GLU A 403 -27.45 7.10 0.46
CA GLU A 403 -26.44 6.05 0.62
C GLU A 403 -25.94 5.93 2.08
N VAL A 404 -25.83 7.05 2.81
CA VAL A 404 -25.47 7.02 4.24
C VAL A 404 -26.57 6.34 5.05
N LEU A 405 -27.84 6.65 4.78
CA LEU A 405 -28.98 6.05 5.48
C LEU A 405 -29.13 4.56 5.18
N GLN A 406 -28.73 4.10 3.99
CA GLN A 406 -28.70 2.67 3.63
C GLN A 406 -27.57 1.92 4.32
N ARG A 407 -26.38 2.54 4.41
CA ARG A 407 -25.19 1.89 5.01
C ARG A 407 -25.22 1.83 6.53
N VAL A 408 -25.87 2.79 7.18
CA VAL A 408 -25.92 2.87 8.64
C VAL A 408 -27.21 2.24 9.16
N LYS A 409 -27.11 1.39 10.18
CA LYS A 409 -28.30 0.88 10.86
C LYS A 409 -29.13 2.02 11.46
N LYS A 410 -30.45 1.94 11.32
CA LYS A 410 -31.39 2.97 11.78
C LYS A 410 -31.19 3.33 13.25
N GLU A 411 -30.95 2.35 14.11
CA GLU A 411 -30.73 2.52 15.56
C GLU A 411 -29.58 3.49 15.88
N HIS A 412 -28.48 3.44 15.13
CA HIS A 412 -27.33 4.32 15.34
C HIS A 412 -27.65 5.77 15.01
N LEU A 413 -28.41 5.99 13.93
CA LEU A 413 -28.84 7.32 13.52
C LEU A 413 -29.87 7.90 14.50
N GLN A 414 -30.81 7.09 14.97
CA GLN A 414 -31.77 7.47 16.02
C GLN A 414 -31.04 7.90 17.30
N ARG A 415 -30.02 7.15 17.73
CA ARG A 415 -29.20 7.49 18.90
C ARG A 415 -28.39 8.77 18.69
N ALA A 416 -27.76 8.92 17.53
CA ALA A 416 -26.88 10.04 17.23
C ALA A 416 -27.63 11.37 17.08
N TYR A 417 -28.80 11.35 16.45
CA TYR A 417 -29.56 12.56 16.11
C TYR A 417 -30.86 12.75 16.90
N LYS A 418 -31.25 11.78 17.73
CA LYS A 418 -32.49 11.78 18.53
C LYS A 418 -33.77 11.93 17.67
N ILE A 419 -33.72 11.39 16.46
CA ILE A 419 -34.85 11.30 15.53
C ILE A 419 -35.48 9.93 15.72
N LYS A 420 -36.81 9.84 15.81
CA LYS A 420 -37.49 8.56 16.05
C LYS A 420 -37.54 7.72 14.78
N ASP A 421 -38.20 8.22 13.74
CA ASP A 421 -38.30 7.55 12.45
C ASP A 421 -38.34 8.57 11.33
N TRP A 422 -37.96 8.12 10.13
CA TRP A 422 -38.04 8.87 8.89
C TRP A 422 -38.53 7.95 7.77
N VAL A 423 -39.25 8.53 6.82
CA VAL A 423 -39.71 7.80 5.62
C VAL A 423 -38.64 7.85 4.54
N ASP A 424 -38.25 9.06 4.17
CA ASP A 424 -37.31 9.34 3.08
C ASP A 424 -36.08 10.10 3.58
N GLU A 425 -35.04 10.17 2.74
CA GLU A 425 -33.84 10.98 2.98
C GLU A 425 -34.16 12.47 3.21
N ASN A 426 -35.13 13.00 2.46
CA ASN A 426 -35.57 14.39 2.60
C ASN A 426 -36.33 14.63 3.92
N ASP A 427 -37.13 13.66 4.36
CA ASP A 427 -37.83 13.72 5.64
C ASP A 427 -36.82 13.67 6.81
N PHE A 428 -35.83 12.78 6.74
CA PHE A 428 -34.73 12.73 7.71
C PHE A 428 -34.01 14.09 7.82
N LEU A 429 -33.63 14.68 6.69
CA LEU A 429 -32.97 15.98 6.68
C LEU A 429 -33.88 17.09 7.20
N LEU A 430 -35.17 17.08 6.87
CA LEU A 430 -36.13 18.08 7.34
C LEU A 430 -36.30 18.03 8.86
N GLN A 431 -36.44 16.84 9.43
CA GLN A 431 -36.51 16.64 10.88
C GLN A 431 -35.21 17.10 11.56
N LEU A 432 -34.05 16.79 10.96
CA LEU A 432 -32.76 17.20 11.48
C LEU A 432 -32.54 18.72 11.39
N CYS A 433 -33.00 19.39 10.33
CA CYS A 433 -32.99 20.86 10.22
C CYS A 433 -33.78 21.51 11.35
N LYS A 434 -34.98 20.99 11.64
CA LYS A 434 -35.85 21.49 12.71
C LYS A 434 -35.22 21.29 14.10
N SER A 435 -34.66 20.11 14.37
CA SER A 435 -34.05 19.81 15.67
C SER A 435 -32.74 20.57 15.91
N SER A 436 -31.95 20.80 14.85
CA SER A 436 -30.68 21.53 14.91
C SER A 436 -30.83 23.05 14.79
N GLY A 437 -32.03 23.56 14.49
CA GLY A 437 -32.29 24.99 14.28
C GLY A 437 -31.61 25.58 13.04
N LYS A 438 -31.24 24.75 12.07
CA LYS A 438 -30.58 25.17 10.81
C LYS A 438 -31.65 25.50 9.76
N LEU A 439 -32.23 26.68 9.90
CA LEU A 439 -33.25 27.22 9.02
C LEU A 439 -32.74 28.48 8.31
N LEU A 440 -33.11 28.65 7.05
CA LEU A 440 -32.90 29.87 6.28
C LEU A 440 -33.90 30.95 6.70
N LYS A 441 -33.70 32.16 6.14
CA LYS A 441 -34.67 33.26 6.31
C LYS A 441 -36.04 32.81 5.81
N GLY A 442 -37.08 33.06 6.59
CA GLY A 442 -38.44 32.60 6.27
C GLY A 442 -38.81 31.23 6.86
N GLY A 443 -37.89 30.57 7.58
CA GLY A 443 -38.17 29.28 8.24
C GLY A 443 -38.00 28.07 7.31
N GLU A 444 -37.45 28.26 6.12
CA GLU A 444 -37.16 27.16 5.20
C GLU A 444 -36.00 26.29 5.72
N PRO A 445 -36.08 24.95 5.63
CA PRO A 445 -35.02 24.07 6.10
C PRO A 445 -33.76 24.16 5.22
N ASP A 446 -32.59 24.32 5.85
CA ASP A 446 -31.30 24.32 5.14
C ASP A 446 -30.75 22.90 4.99
N PHE A 447 -31.24 22.18 3.97
CA PHE A 447 -30.81 20.82 3.66
C PHE A 447 -29.31 20.71 3.41
N MET A 448 -28.72 21.73 2.79
CA MET A 448 -27.32 21.72 2.37
C MET A 448 -26.37 21.76 3.56
N THR A 449 -26.60 22.66 4.52
CA THR A 449 -25.75 22.76 5.71
C THR A 449 -25.87 21.51 6.59
N VAL A 450 -27.08 20.96 6.72
CA VAL A 450 -27.32 19.76 7.51
C VAL A 450 -26.74 18.52 6.83
N ALA A 451 -26.88 18.36 5.52
CA ALA A 451 -26.24 17.27 4.79
C ALA A 451 -24.71 17.31 4.92
N LYS A 452 -24.09 18.50 4.81
CA LYS A 452 -22.64 18.67 5.06
C LYS A 452 -22.25 18.31 6.49
N MET A 453 -23.09 18.62 7.47
CA MET A 453 -22.88 18.23 8.87
C MET A 453 -22.90 16.70 9.04
N VAL A 454 -23.88 16.01 8.45
CA VAL A 454 -23.98 14.54 8.48
C VAL A 454 -22.78 13.89 7.81
N LEU A 455 -22.36 14.36 6.64
CA LEU A 455 -21.18 13.85 5.93
C LEU A 455 -19.89 14.07 6.73
N HIS A 456 -19.78 15.18 7.47
CA HIS A 456 -18.65 15.39 8.38
C HIS A 456 -18.67 14.45 9.58
N ASP A 457 -19.84 14.20 10.17
CA ASP A 457 -20.03 13.25 11.27
C ASP A 457 -19.69 11.82 10.83
N TRP A 458 -20.06 11.43 9.61
CA TRP A 458 -19.65 10.18 8.96
C TRP A 458 -18.13 10.06 8.81
N GLN A 459 -17.48 11.07 8.22
CA GLN A 459 -16.03 11.04 7.98
C GLN A 459 -15.22 11.00 9.28
N ARG A 460 -15.73 11.62 10.35
CA ARG A 460 -15.12 11.64 11.69
C ARG A 460 -15.38 10.38 12.50
N GLY A 461 -16.31 9.52 12.08
CA GLY A 461 -16.68 8.30 12.80
C GLY A 461 -17.58 8.55 14.00
N LYS A 462 -18.33 9.66 14.02
CA LYS A 462 -19.37 9.90 15.05
C LYS A 462 -20.59 9.01 14.79
N ILE A 463 -20.87 8.75 13.51
CA ILE A 463 -21.85 7.75 13.09
C ILE A 463 -21.08 6.44 12.89
N PRO A 464 -21.40 5.38 13.64
CA PRO A 464 -20.75 4.09 13.46
C PRO A 464 -21.19 3.43 12.16
N PHE A 465 -20.21 2.92 11.43
CA PHE A 465 -20.40 2.17 10.19
C PHE A 465 -19.18 1.26 9.98
N PHE A 466 -19.44 0.02 9.56
CA PHE A 466 -18.41 -0.90 9.11
C PHE A 466 -18.98 -1.91 8.12
N VAL A 467 -18.15 -2.34 7.17
CA VAL A 467 -18.45 -3.44 6.26
C VAL A 467 -18.09 -4.75 6.97
N THR A 468 -19.00 -5.71 6.93
CA THR A 468 -18.79 -7.03 7.50
C THR A 468 -17.71 -7.79 6.73
N PRO A 469 -16.77 -8.45 7.43
CA PRO A 469 -15.80 -9.30 6.75
C PRO A 469 -16.50 -10.48 6.08
N PRO A 470 -16.01 -10.98 4.94
CA PRO A 470 -16.52 -12.20 4.34
C PRO A 470 -16.44 -13.36 5.34
N LYS A 471 -17.55 -14.07 5.56
CA LYS A 471 -17.55 -15.31 6.35
C LYS A 471 -16.69 -16.34 5.62
N LEU A 472 -15.61 -16.78 6.26
CA LEU A 472 -14.79 -17.85 5.71
C LEU A 472 -15.41 -19.18 6.16
N GLU A 473 -15.48 -20.17 5.27
CA GLU A 473 -16.00 -21.51 5.58
C GLU A 473 -15.26 -22.18 6.76
N ASP A 474 -14.05 -21.69 7.09
CA ASP A 474 -13.25 -22.08 8.25
C ASP A 474 -13.97 -21.83 9.61
N ASP A 475 -14.94 -20.90 9.68
CA ASP A 475 -15.67 -20.53 10.91
C ASP A 475 -16.65 -21.63 11.39
N LEU A 476 -16.95 -22.66 10.58
CA LEU A 476 -17.77 -23.82 10.99
C LEU A 476 -16.97 -24.89 11.76
N SER A 477 -15.68 -24.67 12.01
CA SER A 477 -14.79 -25.66 12.65
C SER A 477 -14.16 -25.23 13.99
N GLU A 478 -14.51 -24.06 14.53
CA GLU A 478 -14.03 -23.63 15.84
C GLU A 478 -14.87 -24.24 16.98
N GLU A 479 -14.64 -25.52 17.30
CA GLU A 479 -14.73 -25.97 18.70
C GLU A 479 -13.57 -25.33 19.49
N PRO A 480 -13.75 -25.02 20.79
CA PRO A 480 -12.74 -24.35 21.58
C PRO A 480 -11.49 -25.23 21.70
N LEU A 481 -10.41 -24.82 21.04
CA LEU A 481 -9.08 -25.43 21.15
C LEU A 481 -8.64 -25.45 22.62
N SER A 482 -8.78 -26.61 23.25
CA SER A 482 -8.13 -26.96 24.51
C SER A 482 -6.61 -26.81 24.39
N GLU A 483 -5.96 -26.43 25.49
CA GLU A 483 -4.55 -26.03 25.60
C GLU A 483 -3.46 -27.08 25.22
N GLU A 484 -3.79 -28.17 24.52
CA GLU A 484 -2.87 -29.29 24.30
C GLU A 484 -2.16 -29.31 22.93
N ALA A 485 -2.40 -28.34 22.05
CA ALA A 485 -1.73 -28.27 20.73
C ALA A 485 -0.36 -27.57 20.74
N LYS A 486 0.45 -27.74 21.79
CA LYS A 486 1.81 -27.17 21.86
C LYS A 486 2.93 -28.05 21.31
N ASP A 487 2.69 -29.32 21.02
CA ASP A 487 3.72 -30.22 20.51
C ASP A 487 3.22 -31.02 19.31
N LYS A 488 3.49 -30.49 18.10
CA LYS A 488 3.67 -31.25 16.83
C LYS A 488 3.99 -30.26 15.71
N VAL A 489 5.24 -29.82 15.66
CA VAL A 489 5.84 -29.30 14.43
C VAL A 489 6.39 -30.52 13.68
N PRO A 490 6.08 -30.71 12.38
CA PRO A 490 6.73 -31.75 11.59
C PRO A 490 8.23 -31.42 11.50
N GLU A 491 9.06 -32.35 11.96
CA GLU A 491 10.50 -32.32 11.68
C GLU A 491 10.70 -32.55 10.18
N GLU A 492 10.96 -31.48 9.43
CA GLU A 492 11.48 -31.56 8.07
C GLU A 492 12.90 -30.98 8.01
N GLU A 493 13.68 -31.56 7.10
CA GLU A 493 15.11 -31.81 7.22
C GLU A 493 16.02 -30.58 7.16
N LYS A 494 17.17 -30.73 7.81
CA LYS A 494 18.27 -29.77 7.90
C LYS A 494 18.96 -29.55 6.55
N VAL A 495 18.81 -28.37 5.94
CA VAL A 495 19.87 -27.75 5.10
C VAL A 495 19.89 -26.22 5.29
N VAL A 496 20.98 -25.75 5.89
CA VAL A 496 21.58 -24.39 5.99
C VAL A 496 20.66 -23.19 5.66
N ASP A 497 19.69 -22.91 6.52
CA ASP A 497 19.08 -21.57 6.59
C ASP A 497 20.05 -20.64 7.33
N SER A 498 20.12 -19.35 6.94
CA SER A 498 20.65 -18.38 7.89
C SER A 498 19.60 -18.23 8.99
N ASP A 499 19.87 -18.77 10.18
CA ASP A 499 18.97 -18.79 11.36
C ASP A 499 18.15 -17.49 11.57
N GLU A 500 18.72 -16.35 11.19
CA GLU A 500 18.12 -15.03 11.33
C GLU A 500 16.85 -14.80 10.49
N ALA A 501 16.76 -15.39 9.29
CA ALA A 501 15.64 -15.20 8.37
C ALA A 501 14.43 -16.04 8.81
N ALA A 502 14.64 -17.33 9.11
CA ALA A 502 13.63 -18.19 9.73
C ALA A 502 13.09 -17.60 11.04
N ALA A 503 13.98 -17.14 11.91
CA ALA A 503 13.59 -16.54 13.18
C ALA A 503 12.78 -15.24 12.99
N ALA A 504 13.08 -14.43 11.97
CA ALA A 504 12.29 -13.24 11.66
C ALA A 504 10.91 -13.62 11.11
N ARG A 505 10.80 -14.66 10.27
CA ARG A 505 9.50 -15.12 9.76
C ARG A 505 8.58 -15.57 10.90
N LYS A 506 9.09 -16.44 11.77
CA LYS A 506 8.36 -16.91 12.96
C LYS A 506 7.95 -15.73 13.84
N ALA A 507 8.87 -14.80 14.09
CA ALA A 507 8.56 -13.63 14.90
C ALA A 507 7.57 -12.63 14.26
N ILE A 508 7.47 -12.51 12.94
CA ILE A 508 6.39 -11.72 12.30
C ILE A 508 5.06 -12.46 12.43
N ALA A 509 5.02 -13.76 12.12
CA ALA A 509 3.81 -14.57 12.23
C ALA A 509 3.29 -14.60 13.67
N ASP A 510 4.17 -14.82 14.66
CA ASP A 510 3.83 -14.80 16.08
C ASP A 510 3.28 -13.44 16.51
N VAL A 511 3.81 -12.33 15.97
CA VAL A 511 3.30 -10.99 16.28
C VAL A 511 1.91 -10.77 15.70
N VAL A 512 1.65 -11.25 14.47
CA VAL A 512 0.32 -11.18 13.83
C VAL A 512 -0.68 -12.03 14.60
N LEU A 513 -0.34 -13.29 14.90
CA LEU A 513 -1.18 -14.21 15.69
C LEU A 513 -1.45 -13.67 17.10
N ALA A 514 -0.41 -13.20 17.81
CA ALA A 514 -0.57 -12.61 19.14
C ALA A 514 -1.42 -11.32 19.12
N GLN A 515 -1.52 -10.64 17.97
CA GLN A 515 -2.39 -9.47 17.84
C GLN A 515 -3.84 -9.86 17.56
N GLN A 516 -4.09 -10.98 16.89
CA GLN A 516 -5.45 -11.53 16.72
C GLN A 516 -6.06 -11.97 18.06
N LEU A 517 -5.22 -12.40 19.01
CA LEU A 517 -5.62 -12.82 20.35
C LEU A 517 -5.79 -11.66 21.36
N LYS A 518 -5.35 -10.44 21.03
CA LYS A 518 -5.46 -9.29 21.94
C LYS A 518 -6.79 -8.58 21.81
N ASP A 519 -7.24 -7.99 22.92
CA ASP A 519 -8.38 -7.09 22.93
C ASP A 519 -8.07 -5.83 22.12
N VAL A 520 -8.77 -5.71 21.00
CA VAL A 520 -8.73 -4.54 20.12
C VAL A 520 -9.51 -3.42 20.83
N PRO A 521 -9.00 -2.18 20.86
CA PRO A 521 -9.75 -1.07 21.46
C PRO A 521 -11.05 -0.83 20.68
N ILE A 522 -12.17 -0.69 21.38
CA ILE A 522 -13.49 -0.38 20.82
C ILE A 522 -14.05 0.86 21.52
N GLN A 523 -14.79 1.70 20.80
CA GLN A 523 -15.68 2.69 21.41
C GLN A 523 -17.01 2.01 21.75
N GLU A 524 -17.14 1.51 22.99
CA GLU A 524 -18.31 0.73 23.43
C GLU A 524 -19.63 1.52 23.33
N ASP A 525 -19.60 2.84 23.52
CA ASP A 525 -20.79 3.71 23.45
C ASP A 525 -21.48 3.72 22.07
N LEU A 526 -20.77 3.32 21.01
CA LEU A 526 -21.27 3.39 19.63
C LEU A 526 -22.10 2.17 19.22
N PHE A 527 -21.90 1.01 19.84
CA PHE A 527 -22.47 -0.28 19.40
C PHE A 527 -23.43 -0.85 20.45
N SER A 528 -24.39 -1.68 20.03
CA SER A 528 -25.22 -2.44 20.98
C SER A 528 -24.48 -3.67 21.52
N GLU A 529 -24.93 -4.25 22.64
CA GLU A 529 -24.29 -5.45 23.21
C GLU A 529 -24.28 -6.65 22.25
N ASN A 530 -25.32 -6.80 21.44
CA ASN A 530 -25.44 -7.85 20.43
C ASN A 530 -24.38 -7.67 19.32
N GLU A 531 -24.19 -6.44 18.84
CA GLU A 531 -23.17 -6.12 17.82
C GLU A 531 -21.74 -6.30 18.30
N LEU A 532 -21.50 -6.07 19.60
CA LEU A 532 -20.18 -6.30 20.19
C LEU A 532 -19.85 -7.79 20.29
N LYS A 533 -20.87 -8.63 20.53
CA LYS A 533 -20.74 -10.10 20.58
C LYS A 533 -20.68 -10.75 19.20
N GLY A 534 -21.15 -10.05 18.17
CA GLY A 534 -21.30 -10.62 16.82
C GLY A 534 -22.51 -11.55 16.71
N ASP A 535 -23.38 -11.53 17.72
CA ASP A 535 -24.62 -12.28 17.76
C ASP A 535 -25.73 -11.41 17.14
N GLU A 536 -26.30 -11.93 16.05
CA GLU A 536 -27.60 -11.62 15.44
C GLU A 536 -27.73 -10.63 14.26
N ASP A 537 -28.63 -11.10 13.38
CA ASP A 537 -29.39 -10.52 12.29
C ASP A 537 -28.63 -9.89 11.12
N VAL A 538 -28.26 -10.79 10.21
CA VAL A 538 -27.96 -10.47 8.81
C VAL A 538 -29.22 -9.85 8.20
N VAL A 539 -29.26 -8.52 8.15
CA VAL A 539 -30.03 -7.86 7.09
C VAL A 539 -29.17 -8.02 5.83
N GLU A 540 -29.68 -8.82 4.90
CA GLU A 540 -29.17 -8.96 3.53
C GLU A 540 -29.09 -7.63 2.78
#